data_AF-A0A3N6SIH0-F1
#
_entry.id   AF-A0A3N6SIH0-F1
#
_cell.length_a   1.000
_cell.length_b   1.000
_cell.length_c   1.000
_cell.angle_alpha   90.00
_cell.angle_beta   90.00
_cell.angle_gamma   90.00
#
_symmetry.space_group_name_H-M   'P 1'
#
loop_
_entity.id
_entity.type
_entity.pdbx_description
1 polymer ?
#
loop_
_entity_poly.entity_id
_entity_poly.type
_entity_poly.pdbx_seq_one_letter_code
_entity_poly.pdbx_strand_id
1 'polypeptide(L)'
;MFKIISSILFIVLAFCITAWVKPINSLYLWSSSELFDLLRSAQLIKGDYEWGLDPASNIMMIVFVVAIAVILSVLFRTIRKKI
;
A
#
# COMPACT_ATOMS: atom_id res chain seq x y z
N MET A 1 -11.27 -22.50 2.80
CA MET A 1 -11.70 -21.23 3.45
C MET A 1 -10.64 -20.61 4.36
N PHE A 2 -10.03 -21.32 5.32
CA PHE A 2 -9.04 -20.75 6.25
C PHE A 2 -7.88 -19.95 5.62
N LYS A 3 -7.37 -20.37 4.45
CA LYS A 3 -6.32 -19.63 3.72
C LYS A 3 -6.79 -18.27 3.21
N ILE A 4 -8.03 -18.18 2.72
CA ILE A 4 -8.61 -16.94 2.18
C ILE A 4 -8.84 -15.93 3.31
N ILE A 5 -9.38 -16.40 4.45
CA ILE A 5 -9.63 -15.57 5.63
C ILE A 5 -8.31 -14.99 6.16
N SER A 6 -7.24 -15.79 6.23
CA SER A 6 -5.92 -15.32 6.64
C SER A 6 -5.34 -14.30 5.66
N SER A 7 -5.51 -14.48 4.35
CA SER A 7 -5.07 -13.50 3.36
C SER A 7 -5.81 -12.17 3.47
N ILE A 8 -7.13 -12.19 3.68
CA ILE A 8 -7.94 -10.99 3.90
C ILE A 8 -7.47 -10.27 5.17
N LEU A 9 -7.19 -11.00 6.24
CA LEU A 9 -6.68 -10.44 7.48
C LEU A 9 -5.33 -9.72 7.28
N PHE A 10 -4.41 -10.28 6.50
CA PHE A 10 -3.14 -9.61 6.18
C PHE A 10 -3.32 -8.35 5.35
N ILE A 11 -4.30 -8.32 4.44
CA ILE A 11 -4.62 -7.12 3.65
C ILE A 11 -5.16 -6.00 4.56
N VAL A 12 -6.08 -6.33 5.47
CA VAL A 12 -6.63 -5.36 6.44
C VAL A 12 -5.52 -4.82 7.34
N LEU A 13 -4.66 -5.70 7.87
CA LEU A 13 -3.52 -5.28 8.68
C LEU A 13 -2.55 -4.39 7.89
N ALA A 14 -2.25 -4.75 6.63
CA ALA A 14 -1.39 -3.95 5.77
C ALA A 14 -1.97 -2.56 5.50
N PHE A 15 -3.28 -2.46 5.30
CA PHE A 15 -3.95 -1.16 5.19
C PHE A 15 -3.82 -0.33 6.47
N CYS A 16 -4.10 -0.93 7.63
CA CYS A 16 -3.93 -0.23 8.92
C CYS A 16 -2.48 0.21 9.15
N ILE A 17 -1.50 -0.62 8.81
CA ILE A 17 -0.08 -0.26 8.91
C ILE A 17 0.23 0.92 8.00
N THR A 18 -0.25 0.90 6.76
CA THR A 18 -0.01 1.97 5.79
C THR A 18 -0.60 3.29 6.28
N ALA A 19 -1.81 3.27 6.84
CA ALA A 19 -2.50 4.46 7.31
C ALA A 19 -1.98 5.00 8.65
N TRP A 20 -1.65 4.13 9.61
CA TRP A 20 -1.42 4.55 11.02
C TRP A 20 0.04 4.53 11.44
N VAL A 21 0.92 3.81 10.75
CA VAL A 21 2.35 3.79 11.08
C VAL A 21 3.02 4.99 10.41
N LYS A 22 3.27 6.05 11.20
CA LYS A 22 3.85 7.33 10.72
C LYS A 22 4.94 7.20 9.65
N PRO A 23 6.03 6.43 9.85
CA PRO A 23 7.08 6.35 8.83
C PRO A 23 6.59 5.74 7.51
N ILE A 24 5.68 4.77 7.56
CA ILE A 24 5.08 4.14 6.37
C ILE A 24 4.14 5.12 5.68
N ASN A 25 3.28 5.79 6.44
CA ASN A 25 2.37 6.79 5.90
C ASN A 25 3.13 7.96 5.24
N SER A 26 4.19 8.46 5.88
CA SER A 26 5.04 9.50 5.29
C SER A 26 5.71 9.05 3.98
N LEU A 27 6.21 7.81 3.92
CA LEU A 27 6.77 7.23 2.70
C LEU A 27 5.71 7.07 1.60
N TYR A 28 4.51 6.63 1.97
CA TYR A 28 3.37 6.52 1.06
C TYR A 28 3.03 7.89 0.46
N LEU A 29 2.89 8.94 1.28
CA LEU A 29 2.56 10.28 0.81
C LEU A 29 3.63 10.86 -0.11
N TRP A 30 4.91 10.74 0.27
CA TRP A 30 6.02 11.21 -0.56
C TRP A 30 6.07 10.47 -1.90
N SER A 31 6.01 9.14 -1.88
CA SER A 31 6.07 8.35 -3.12
C SER A 31 4.83 8.54 -4.01
N SER A 32 3.66 8.86 -3.42
CA SER A 32 2.45 9.23 -4.16
C SER A 32 2.60 10.59 -4.85
N SER A 33 3.21 11.59 -4.19
CA SER A 33 3.45 12.89 -4.84
C SER A 33 4.44 12.78 -5.99
N GLU A 34 5.53 12.02 -5.82
CA GLU A 34 6.51 11.79 -6.88
C GLU A 34 5.87 11.08 -8.09
N LEU A 35 5.05 10.06 -7.85
CA LEU A 35 4.32 9.37 -8.93
C LEU A 35 3.31 10.30 -9.59
N PHE A 36 2.62 11.16 -8.83
CA PHE A 36 1.69 12.14 -9.37
C PHE A 36 2.38 13.10 -10.32
N ASP A 37 3.53 13.66 -9.92
CA ASP A 37 4.31 14.57 -10.75
C ASP A 37 4.85 13.87 -12.02
N LEU A 38 5.25 12.60 -11.91
CA LEU A 38 5.66 11.79 -13.04
C LEU A 38 4.50 11.54 -14.02
N LEU A 39 3.33 11.13 -13.53
CA LEU A 39 2.15 10.90 -14.36
C LEU A 39 1.65 12.19 -15.02
N ARG A 40 1.75 13.33 -14.31
CA ARG A 40 1.37 14.65 -14.82
C ARG A 40 2.33 15.13 -15.90
N SER A 41 3.64 15.01 -15.68
CA SER A 41 4.67 15.39 -16.66
C SER A 41 4.62 14.52 -17.92
N ALA A 42 4.27 13.24 -17.80
CA ALA A 42 4.02 12.33 -18.91
C ALA A 42 2.67 12.57 -19.63
N GLN A 43 1.87 13.56 -19.19
CA GLN A 43 0.53 13.88 -19.70
C GLN A 43 -0.47 12.70 -19.62
N LEU A 44 -0.22 11.73 -18.73
CA LEU A 44 -1.07 10.54 -18.55
C LEU A 44 -2.29 10.79 -17.66
N ILE A 45 -2.21 11.81 -16.80
CA ILE A 45 -3.32 12.28 -15.96
C ILE A 45 -3.57 13.76 -16.22
N LYS A 46 -4.84 14.18 -16.18
CA LYS A 46 -5.28 15.56 -16.40
C LYS A 46 -6.39 15.90 -15.40
N GLY A 47 -6.28 17.07 -14.78
CA GLY A 47 -7.27 17.58 -13.82
C GLY A 47 -6.65 17.96 -12.48
N ASP A 48 -7.38 18.78 -11.73
CA ASP A 48 -7.08 19.07 -10.34
C ASP A 48 -7.81 18.02 -9.50
N TYR A 49 -7.04 17.16 -8.84
CA TYR A 49 -7.56 16.12 -7.97
C TYR A 49 -7.53 16.62 -6.54
N GLU A 50 -8.55 16.27 -5.77
CA GLU A 50 -8.48 16.41 -4.31
C GLU A 50 -7.37 15.50 -3.78
N TRP A 51 -6.65 16.01 -2.78
CA TRP A 51 -5.52 15.31 -2.18
C TRP A 51 -5.95 13.93 -1.63
N GLY A 52 -5.28 12.87 -2.08
CA GLY A 52 -5.61 11.49 -1.70
C GLY A 52 -6.73 10.84 -2.52
N LEU A 53 -7.35 11.57 -3.45
CA LEU A 53 -8.30 11.02 -4.43
C LEU A 53 -7.71 11.00 -5.86
N ASP A 54 -6.44 11.36 -5.99
CA ASP A 54 -5.72 11.32 -7.25
C ASP A 54 -5.33 9.87 -7.66
N PRO A 55 -5.15 9.61 -8.97
CA PRO A 55 -4.81 8.27 -9.45
C PRO A 55 -3.49 7.72 -8.89
N ALA A 56 -2.52 8.60 -8.61
CA ALA A 56 -1.20 8.19 -8.13
C ALA A 56 -1.29 7.67 -6.69
N SER A 57 -1.96 8.39 -5.80
CA SER A 57 -2.25 7.97 -4.42
C SER A 57 -2.97 6.62 -4.39
N ASN A 58 -3.97 6.41 -5.25
CA ASN A 58 -4.69 5.13 -5.33
C ASN A 58 -3.77 3.96 -5.77
N ILE A 59 -2.95 4.18 -6.79
CA ILE A 59 -1.97 3.18 -7.26
C ILE A 59 -0.99 2.85 -6.13
N MET A 60 -0.43 3.87 -5.48
CA MET A 60 0.54 3.70 -4.41
C MET A 60 -0.06 3.01 -3.19
N MET A 61 -1.33 3.28 -2.85
CA MET A 61 -2.02 2.59 -1.76
C MET A 61 -2.10 1.08 -2.05
N ILE A 62 -2.47 0.69 -3.28
CA ILE A 62 -2.51 -0.72 -3.68
C ILE A 62 -1.12 -1.34 -3.58
N VAL A 63 -0.09 -0.66 -4.09
CA VAL A 63 1.30 -1.14 -4.05
C VAL A 63 1.77 -1.37 -2.60
N PHE A 64 1.57 -0.40 -1.71
CA PHE A 64 1.96 -0.49 -0.30
C PHE A 64 1.21 -1.60 0.43
N VAL A 65 -0.12 -1.65 0.28
CA VAL A 65 -0.95 -2.67 0.93
C VAL A 65 -0.53 -4.07 0.48
N VAL A 66 -0.33 -4.28 -0.82
CA VAL A 66 0.10 -5.58 -1.35
C VAL A 66 1.50 -5.94 -0.86
N ALA A 67 2.45 -5.01 -0.93
CA ALA A 67 3.82 -5.25 -0.47
C ALA A 67 3.87 -5.63 1.01
N ILE A 68 3.20 -4.87 1.87
CA ILE A 68 3.15 -5.14 3.31
C ILE A 68 2.40 -6.45 3.59
N ALA A 69 1.28 -6.73 2.91
CA ALA A 69 0.55 -7.97 3.09
C ALA A 69 1.40 -9.21 2.70
N VAL A 70 2.20 -9.10 1.63
CA VAL A 70 3.15 -10.15 1.22
C VAL A 70 4.22 -10.34 2.29
N ILE A 71 4.83 -9.26 2.78
CA ILE A 71 5.83 -9.31 3.86
C ILE A 71 5.25 -9.98 5.10
N LEU A 72 4.05 -9.58 5.55
CA LEU A 72 3.37 -10.18 6.69
C LEU A 72 3.11 -11.68 6.47
N SER A 73 2.67 -12.08 5.27
CA SER A 73 2.43 -13.48 4.94
C SER A 73 3.72 -14.31 4.98
N VAL A 74 4.82 -13.77 4.45
CA VAL A 74 6.14 -14.44 4.46
C VAL A 74 6.68 -14.56 5.89
N LEU A 75 6.58 -13.49 6.69
CA LEU A 75 7.01 -13.48 8.08
C LEU A 75 6.21 -14.51 8.90
N PHE A 76 4.89 -14.52 8.76
CA PHE A 76 4.02 -15.47 9.46
C PHE A 76 4.37 -16.92 9.11
N ARG A 77 4.60 -17.24 7.83
CA ARG A 77 5.03 -18.57 7.39
C ARG A 77 6.38 -18.96 7.95
N THR A 78 7.31 -18.01 8.01
CA THR A 78 8.67 -18.25 8.54
C THR A 78 8.63 -18.52 10.04
N ILE A 79 7.86 -17.75 10.80
CA ILE A 79 7.68 -17.94 12.25
C ILE A 79 7.01 -19.28 12.53
N ARG A 80 5.93 -19.61 11.81
CA ARG A 80 5.23 -20.89 11.95
C ARG A 80 6.11 -22.11 11.65
N LYS A 81 7.14 -21.98 10.82
CA LYS A 81 8.09 -23.08 10.53
C LYS A 81 9.13 -23.27 11.64
N LYS A 82 9.38 -22.26 12.47
CA LYS A 82 10.35 -22.30 13.58
C LYS A 82 9.73 -22.81 14.89
N ILE A 83 8.41 -22.71 15.02
CA ILE A 83 7.61 -23.22 16.15
C ILE A 83 7.13 -24.63 15.79
#